data_AF-A0A5M4DC90-F1
#
_entry.id   AF-A0A5M4DC90-F1
#
_cell.length_a   1.000
_cell.length_b   1.000
_cell.length_c   1.000
_cell.angle_alpha   90.00
_cell.angle_beta   90.00
_cell.angle_gamma   90.00
#
_symmetry.space_group_name_H-M   'P 1'
#
loop_
_entity.id
_entity.type
_entity.pdbx_description
1 polymer ?
#
loop_
_entity_poly.entity_id
_entity_poly.type
_entity_poly.pdbx_seq_one_letter_code
_entity_poly.pdbx_strand_id
1 'polypeptide(L)'
;MSTALVLATALLLGSPKVEINVNTEEGQSLSGVHVFRLTVTSDHPVSQVEFYVGSDLRETDTSTPYEFMLDTLTERDGALQVSFAAYTTEGESAKKALNVRIDNQLSKGADFHVNRGNELLAVSKWDEAIQAGRTALLIDSNSNPARLVMARAYLGKGVLDQAQRYAEDAIASNANFREAKELLAAINLRRAFVTFNRGENRQETLVAIQTAMKDAIEVRKQVLDEVVDSMGTPNDSNRMAYADAAIRAGRYSAAILALTPAFRSTPEDSAIADRLAYAQLRAMRLNDAAATLREHRRRTVPDAFGWMLVAILEAHQGNNNASDEAVREAVLSDAEDLGVQTGQAYLALKRRQFGVLRQLIASLARDESQRTEVQYYISIASYALTEFEPSRQAFEAAVLSEPANSDMYVQRGNEALALVAAGRLDAGENEFQVKVAKAFYEAALTARPNAPDALTALAIVNVYDKKTAEGYRFAKAAVAASPGYPAGHYVLAMVASIRESELRAAAEAIRTGATGGVLTSSQRQEMDGYLQTASAIGKEAADANRTAGELDKTYLAGRVIPTKQDANQYFLYHGRVPLLVPPK
;
A
#
# COMPACT_ATOMS: atom_id res chain seq x y z
N MET A 1 73.49 -81.29 8.34
CA MET A 1 72.23 -81.55 9.07
C MET A 1 71.80 -80.25 9.71
N SER A 2 70.52 -79.88 9.52
CA SER A 2 69.71 -78.94 10.30
C SER A 2 70.25 -77.53 10.59
N THR A 3 69.53 -76.50 10.11
CA THR A 3 68.47 -75.83 10.90
C THR A 3 67.78 -74.79 10.03
N ALA A 4 66.48 -74.98 9.77
CA ALA A 4 65.61 -73.99 9.16
C ALA A 4 64.86 -73.26 10.28
N LEU A 5 64.95 -71.93 10.27
CA LEU A 5 64.18 -71.02 11.12
C LEU A 5 63.02 -70.48 10.27
N VAL A 6 61.78 -70.81 10.64
CA VAL A 6 60.58 -70.23 10.03
C VAL A 6 60.17 -69.04 10.90
N LEU A 7 60.19 -67.85 10.31
CA LEU A 7 59.63 -66.63 10.87
C LEU A 7 58.24 -66.42 10.25
N ALA A 8 57.21 -66.33 11.09
CA ALA A 8 55.83 -66.10 10.68
C ALA A 8 55.62 -64.65 10.23
N THR A 9 55.11 -64.46 9.02
CA THR A 9 54.69 -63.16 8.48
C THR A 9 53.20 -62.96 8.78
N ALA A 10 52.87 -61.91 9.52
CA ALA A 10 51.50 -61.44 9.70
C ALA A 10 51.00 -60.76 8.41
N LEU A 11 49.82 -61.16 7.92
CA LEU A 11 49.10 -60.43 6.88
C LEU A 11 48.55 -59.13 7.46
N LEU A 12 48.94 -57.99 6.88
CA LEU A 12 48.21 -56.73 7.02
C LEU A 12 46.93 -56.80 6.19
N LEU A 13 45.78 -56.73 6.84
CA LEU A 13 44.49 -56.43 6.22
C LEU A 13 44.46 -54.95 5.83
N GLY A 14 44.31 -54.65 4.54
CA GLY A 14 44.22 -53.29 4.01
C GLY A 14 42.95 -52.57 4.48
N SER A 15 43.09 -51.27 4.74
CA SER A 15 42.02 -50.30 4.99
C SER A 15 41.02 -50.22 3.82
N PRO A 16 39.75 -49.80 4.06
CA PRO A 16 38.74 -49.75 3.00
C PRO A 16 39.17 -48.81 1.86
N LYS A 17 39.04 -49.28 0.62
CA LYS A 17 39.38 -48.52 -0.60
C LYS A 17 38.40 -47.39 -0.93
N VAL A 18 37.24 -47.37 -0.26
CA VAL A 18 36.20 -46.34 -0.39
C VAL A 18 35.76 -45.95 1.02
N GLU A 19 35.84 -44.67 1.35
CA GLU A 19 35.47 -44.10 2.65
C GLU A 19 34.33 -43.09 2.48
N ILE A 20 33.29 -43.18 3.31
CA ILE A 20 32.14 -42.27 3.28
C ILE A 20 32.14 -41.39 4.54
N ASN A 21 32.20 -40.09 4.33
CA ASN A 21 32.02 -39.07 5.36
C ASN A 21 30.73 -38.30 5.10
N VAL A 22 29.98 -38.00 6.16
CA VAL A 22 28.66 -37.35 6.10
C VAL A 22 28.59 -36.27 7.17
N ASN A 23 27.95 -35.15 6.85
CA ASN A 23 27.80 -33.98 7.74
C ASN A 23 26.81 -34.17 8.91
N THR A 24 26.52 -35.41 9.30
CA THR A 24 25.51 -35.75 10.32
C THR A 24 26.09 -36.75 11.30
N GLU A 25 25.85 -36.53 12.59
CA GLU A 25 26.41 -37.35 13.67
C GLU A 25 25.46 -38.49 14.09
N GLU A 26 26.03 -39.57 14.65
CA GLU A 26 25.24 -40.68 15.22
C GLU A 26 24.40 -40.17 16.40
N GLY A 27 23.11 -40.51 16.40
CA GLY A 27 22.13 -40.11 17.40
C GLY A 27 21.59 -38.68 17.26
N GLN A 28 22.03 -37.91 16.26
CA GLN A 28 21.61 -36.52 16.09
C GLN A 28 20.09 -36.40 15.96
N SER A 29 19.50 -35.45 16.68
CA SER A 29 18.09 -35.09 16.54
C SER A 29 17.87 -34.22 15.31
N LEU A 30 16.96 -34.65 14.42
CA LEU A 30 16.62 -33.97 13.18
C LEU A 30 15.16 -33.51 13.21
N SER A 31 14.92 -32.32 12.64
CA SER A 31 13.59 -31.72 12.48
C SER A 31 13.56 -30.83 11.24
N GLY A 32 12.44 -30.82 10.51
CA GLY A 32 12.30 -30.09 9.25
C GLY A 32 13.02 -30.79 8.09
N VAL A 33 13.51 -30.00 7.13
CA VAL A 33 14.28 -30.54 5.99
C VAL A 33 15.76 -30.55 6.35
N HIS A 34 16.37 -31.73 6.38
CA HIS A 34 17.80 -31.93 6.65
C HIS A 34 18.53 -32.36 5.37
N VAL A 35 19.63 -31.67 5.05
CA VAL A 35 20.47 -32.00 3.88
C VAL A 35 21.66 -32.82 4.34
N PHE A 36 21.66 -34.11 4.00
CA PHE A 36 22.83 -34.96 4.13
C PHE A 36 23.81 -34.65 3.01
N ARG A 37 25.02 -34.23 3.35
CA ARG A 37 26.12 -33.99 2.41
C ARG A 37 27.20 -35.03 2.62
N LEU A 38 27.53 -35.74 1.56
CA LEU A 38 28.52 -36.81 1.59
C LEU A 38 29.79 -36.43 0.86
N THR A 39 30.91 -36.73 1.49
CA THR A 39 32.23 -36.76 0.86
C THR A 39 32.68 -38.21 0.79
N VAL A 40 32.93 -38.69 -0.41
CA VAL A 40 33.42 -40.05 -0.65
C VAL A 40 34.88 -39.97 -1.08
N THR A 41 35.77 -40.63 -0.34
CA THR A 41 37.20 -40.74 -0.67
C THR A 41 37.46 -42.13 -1.23
N SER A 42 38.04 -42.21 -2.42
CA SER A 42 38.26 -43.47 -3.14
C SER A 42 39.47 -43.34 -4.08
N ASP A 43 40.18 -44.45 -4.30
CA ASP A 43 41.26 -44.54 -5.29
C ASP A 43 40.73 -44.56 -6.74
N HIS A 44 39.47 -44.96 -6.93
CA HIS A 44 38.79 -45.00 -8.23
C HIS A 44 37.61 -44.00 -8.29
N PRO A 45 37.26 -43.49 -9.48
CA PRO A 45 36.13 -42.60 -9.66
C PRO A 45 34.84 -43.19 -9.08
N VAL A 46 34.15 -42.41 -8.25
CA VAL A 46 32.86 -42.79 -7.67
C VAL A 46 31.79 -42.60 -8.75
N SER A 47 31.07 -43.67 -9.08
CA SER A 47 30.04 -43.68 -10.13
C SER A 47 28.69 -43.18 -9.59
N GLN A 48 28.32 -43.57 -8.37
CA GLN A 48 27.08 -43.14 -7.72
C GLN A 48 27.13 -43.32 -6.20
N VAL A 49 26.26 -42.59 -5.51
CA VAL A 49 25.93 -42.77 -4.10
C VAL A 49 24.42 -42.99 -3.97
N GLU A 50 24.05 -44.07 -3.30
CA GLU A 50 22.67 -44.43 -3.01
C GLU A 50 22.31 -44.04 -1.57
N PHE A 51 21.13 -43.47 -1.38
CA PHE A 51 20.59 -42.98 -0.12
C PHE A 51 19.39 -43.82 0.31
N TYR A 52 19.47 -44.38 1.50
CA TYR A 52 18.46 -45.28 2.06
C TYR A 52 17.88 -44.70 3.36
N VAL A 53 16.56 -44.82 3.51
CA VAL A 53 15.84 -44.53 4.75
C VAL A 53 15.18 -45.83 5.21
N GLY A 54 15.65 -46.40 6.32
CA GLY A 54 15.37 -47.78 6.67
C GLY A 54 15.94 -48.73 5.61
N SER A 55 15.09 -49.58 5.04
CA SER A 55 15.44 -50.48 3.92
C SER A 55 15.25 -49.87 2.54
N ASP A 56 14.60 -48.72 2.44
CA ASP A 56 14.07 -48.21 1.19
C ASP A 56 15.09 -47.30 0.51
N LEU A 57 15.46 -47.60 -0.73
CA LEU A 57 16.25 -46.72 -1.58
C LEU A 57 15.40 -45.48 -1.92
N ARG A 58 15.80 -44.31 -1.43
CA ARG A 58 15.10 -43.04 -1.65
C ARG A 58 15.67 -42.24 -2.81
N GLU A 59 16.99 -42.25 -2.98
CA GLU A 59 17.66 -41.46 -4.01
C GLU A 59 19.00 -42.09 -4.43
N THR A 60 19.40 -41.80 -5.67
CA THR A 60 20.74 -42.10 -6.19
C THR A 60 21.31 -40.82 -6.79
N ASP A 61 22.44 -40.34 -6.25
CA ASP A 61 23.15 -39.18 -6.77
C ASP A 61 24.42 -39.64 -7.49
N THR A 62 24.70 -39.04 -8.64
CA THR A 62 25.83 -39.36 -9.51
C THR A 62 26.81 -38.22 -9.64
N SER A 63 26.58 -37.11 -8.92
CA SER A 63 27.38 -35.89 -9.00
C SER A 63 27.94 -35.46 -7.64
N THR A 64 29.10 -34.79 -7.66
CA THR A 64 29.73 -34.27 -6.44
C THR A 64 29.46 -32.77 -6.29
N PRO A 65 29.17 -32.26 -5.07
CA PRO A 65 28.99 -33.00 -3.81
C PRO A 65 27.73 -33.87 -3.82
N TYR A 66 27.80 -35.06 -3.23
CA TYR A 66 26.65 -35.97 -3.15
C TYR A 66 25.70 -35.51 -2.06
N GLU A 67 24.44 -35.24 -2.40
CA GLU A 67 23.45 -34.68 -1.47
C GLU A 67 22.15 -35.48 -1.42
N PHE A 68 21.52 -35.53 -0.24
CA PHE A 68 20.16 -36.08 -0.05
C PHE A 68 19.36 -35.21 0.91
N MET A 69 18.17 -34.82 0.48
CA MET A 69 17.26 -34.02 1.29
C MET A 69 16.22 -34.93 1.96
N LEU A 70 16.28 -35.03 3.28
CA LEU A 70 15.28 -35.73 4.07
C LEU A 70 14.30 -34.73 4.68
N ASP A 71 13.02 -34.89 4.34
CA ASP A 71 11.93 -34.17 5.00
C ASP A 71 11.43 -34.96 6.20
N THR A 72 11.77 -34.53 7.42
CA THR A 72 11.45 -35.31 8.62
C THR A 72 9.95 -35.35 8.93
N LEU A 73 9.12 -34.51 8.30
CA LEU A 73 7.66 -34.54 8.46
C LEU A 73 6.99 -35.68 7.69
N THR A 74 7.71 -36.34 6.76
CA THR A 74 7.22 -37.55 6.09
C THR A 74 7.58 -38.83 6.84
N GLU A 75 8.38 -38.71 7.90
CA GLU A 75 8.85 -39.81 8.72
C GLU A 75 8.17 -39.80 10.09
N ARG A 76 8.20 -40.94 10.80
CA ARG A 76 7.67 -41.02 12.16
C ARG A 76 8.68 -40.46 13.15
N ASP A 77 8.23 -39.64 14.10
CA ASP A 77 9.03 -39.23 15.26
C ASP A 77 9.58 -40.47 16.00
N GLY A 78 10.86 -40.44 16.34
CA GLY A 78 11.57 -41.56 16.94
C GLY A 78 12.91 -41.88 16.25
N ALA A 79 13.45 -43.05 16.55
CA ALA A 79 14.70 -43.51 15.94
C ALA A 79 14.48 -43.83 14.45
N LEU A 80 15.37 -43.33 13.60
CA LEU A 80 15.38 -43.58 12.17
C LEU A 80 16.79 -43.97 11.74
N GLN A 81 16.92 -45.10 11.06
CA GLN A 81 18.19 -45.48 10.46
C GLN A 81 18.25 -44.92 9.04
N VAL A 82 19.34 -44.22 8.72
CA VAL A 82 19.69 -43.81 7.36
C VAL A 82 20.94 -44.56 6.94
N SER A 83 21.07 -44.91 5.66
CA SER A 83 22.25 -45.56 5.13
C SER A 83 22.65 -44.99 3.78
N PHE A 84 23.94 -45.02 3.51
CA PHE A 84 24.55 -44.51 2.29
C PHE A 84 25.43 -45.58 1.70
N ALA A 85 25.30 -45.86 0.40
CA ALA A 85 26.17 -46.80 -0.30
C ALA A 85 26.84 -46.11 -1.48
N ALA A 86 28.17 -46.04 -1.47
CA ALA A 86 28.96 -45.48 -2.56
C ALA A 86 29.54 -46.59 -3.42
N TYR A 87 29.53 -46.39 -4.73
CA TYR A 87 30.06 -47.34 -5.71
C TYR A 87 31.05 -46.63 -6.62
N THR A 88 32.11 -47.34 -7.01
CA THR A 88 33.11 -46.86 -7.97
C THR A 88 32.88 -47.47 -9.35
N THR A 89 33.55 -46.93 -10.35
CA THR A 89 33.54 -47.48 -11.72
C THR A 89 34.17 -48.87 -11.82
N GLU A 90 35.06 -49.23 -10.88
CA GLU A 90 35.73 -50.53 -10.83
C GLU A 90 34.96 -51.58 -10.00
N GLY A 91 33.74 -51.26 -9.57
CA GLY A 91 32.88 -52.17 -8.81
C GLY A 91 33.20 -52.25 -7.31
N GLU A 92 34.12 -51.42 -6.80
CA GLU A 92 34.37 -51.28 -5.36
C GLU A 92 33.24 -50.48 -4.71
N SER A 93 32.85 -50.85 -3.48
CA SER A 93 31.79 -50.16 -2.76
C SER A 93 32.05 -50.05 -1.25
N ALA A 94 31.41 -49.06 -0.63
CA ALA A 94 31.34 -48.90 0.81
C ALA A 94 29.92 -48.56 1.23
N LYS A 95 29.53 -48.98 2.44
CA LYS A 95 28.26 -48.62 3.05
C LYS A 95 28.49 -48.00 4.42
N LYS A 96 27.76 -46.93 4.72
CA LYS A 96 27.72 -46.28 6.04
C LYS A 96 26.28 -46.19 6.50
N ALA A 97 26.00 -46.62 7.72
CA ALA A 97 24.70 -46.44 8.36
C ALA A 97 24.86 -45.47 9.53
N LEU A 98 23.82 -44.66 9.77
CA LEU A 98 23.69 -43.80 10.93
C LEU A 98 22.30 -43.98 11.53
N ASN A 99 22.20 -44.01 12.85
CA ASN A 99 20.90 -43.84 13.51
C ASN A 99 20.74 -42.37 13.89
N VAL A 100 19.66 -41.75 13.44
CA VAL A 100 19.25 -40.39 13.81
C VAL A 100 17.95 -40.45 14.58
N ARG A 101 17.58 -39.35 15.24
CA ARG A 101 16.29 -39.24 15.95
C ARG A 101 15.43 -38.17 15.30
N ILE A 102 14.31 -38.56 14.72
CA ILE A 102 13.30 -37.62 14.25
C ILE A 102 12.55 -37.05 15.45
N ASP A 103 12.56 -35.73 15.61
CA ASP A 103 11.81 -35.01 16.64
C ASP A 103 11.21 -33.73 16.06
N ASN A 104 10.00 -33.85 15.49
CA ASN A 104 9.26 -32.70 14.99
C ASN A 104 8.46 -32.00 16.10
N GLN A 105 8.61 -32.42 17.37
CA GLN A 105 7.91 -31.87 18.52
C GLN A 105 6.38 -31.87 18.35
N LEU A 106 5.83 -32.93 17.74
CA LEU A 106 4.39 -33.02 17.43
C LEU A 106 3.51 -32.95 18.69
N SER A 107 4.04 -33.44 19.82
CA SER A 107 3.33 -33.46 21.11
C SER A 107 3.05 -32.07 21.71
N LYS A 108 3.69 -31.00 21.23
CA LYS A 108 3.45 -29.63 21.70
C LYS A 108 2.16 -29.00 21.15
N GLY A 109 1.51 -29.64 20.17
CA GLY A 109 0.25 -29.19 19.59
C GLY A 109 0.41 -28.14 18.49
N ALA A 110 -0.62 -28.00 17.65
CA ALA A 110 -0.62 -27.11 16.49
C ALA A 110 -0.41 -25.63 16.88
N ASP A 111 -1.05 -25.15 17.95
CA ASP A 111 -0.96 -23.75 18.39
C ASP A 111 0.46 -23.34 18.78
N PHE A 112 1.24 -24.25 19.39
CA PHE A 112 2.65 -24.00 19.70
C PHE A 112 3.44 -23.71 18.41
N HIS A 113 3.25 -24.52 17.38
CA HIS A 113 3.94 -24.38 16.11
C HIS A 113 3.44 -23.17 15.30
N VAL A 114 2.15 -22.83 15.40
CA VAL A 114 1.61 -21.58 14.82
C VAL A 114 2.28 -20.36 15.47
N ASN A 115 2.35 -20.31 16.79
CA ASN A 115 2.99 -19.21 17.52
C ASN A 115 4.47 -19.10 17.15
N ARG A 116 5.17 -20.24 17.09
CA ARG A 116 6.56 -20.29 16.62
C ARG A 116 6.70 -19.76 15.19
N GLY A 117 5.80 -20.14 14.30
CA GLY A 117 5.74 -19.64 12.93
C GLY A 117 5.59 -18.12 12.89
N ASN A 118 4.70 -17.56 13.69
CA ASN A 118 4.51 -16.10 13.77
C ASN A 118 5.74 -15.36 14.30
N GLU A 119 6.44 -15.90 15.30
CA GLU A 119 7.72 -15.33 15.77
C GLU A 119 8.79 -15.32 14.67
N LEU A 120 8.87 -16.39 13.89
CA LEU A 120 9.83 -16.52 12.78
C LEU A 120 9.50 -15.57 11.64
N LEU A 121 8.21 -15.38 11.32
CA LEU A 121 7.76 -14.38 10.36
C LEU A 121 8.21 -12.96 10.77
N ALA A 122 8.13 -12.61 12.05
CA ALA A 122 8.52 -11.29 12.54
C ALA A 122 10.00 -10.98 12.34
N VAL A 123 10.85 -12.01 12.28
CA VAL A 123 12.31 -11.88 12.02
C VAL A 123 12.71 -12.36 10.61
N SER A 124 11.75 -12.42 9.68
CA SER A 124 11.96 -12.79 8.27
C SER A 124 12.58 -14.17 8.03
N LYS A 125 12.41 -15.09 8.97
CA LYS A 125 12.86 -16.48 8.87
C LYS A 125 11.81 -17.35 8.17
N TRP A 126 11.67 -17.13 6.86
CA TRP A 126 10.56 -17.66 6.07
C TRP A 126 10.57 -19.18 5.96
N ASP A 127 11.73 -19.79 5.77
CA ASP A 127 11.83 -21.25 5.63
C ASP A 127 11.51 -21.97 6.95
N GLU A 128 12.02 -21.45 8.07
CA GLU A 128 11.67 -21.99 9.37
C GLU A 128 10.18 -21.76 9.71
N ALA A 129 9.61 -20.62 9.31
CA ALA A 129 8.18 -20.36 9.48
C ALA A 129 7.32 -21.33 8.64
N ILE A 130 7.75 -21.66 7.41
CA ILE A 130 7.13 -22.70 6.59
C ILE A 130 7.17 -24.04 7.32
N GLN A 131 8.33 -24.44 7.87
CA GLN A 131 8.41 -25.70 8.61
C GLN A 131 7.45 -25.72 9.81
N ALA A 132 7.41 -24.64 10.60
CA ALA A 132 6.49 -24.55 11.72
C ALA A 132 5.01 -24.66 11.27
N GLY A 133 4.64 -23.98 10.19
CA GLY A 133 3.30 -24.08 9.58
C GLY A 133 2.97 -25.48 9.08
N ARG A 134 3.93 -26.18 8.45
CA ARG A 134 3.79 -27.57 8.00
C ARG A 134 3.59 -28.52 9.18
N THR A 135 4.38 -28.37 10.24
CA THR A 135 4.23 -29.16 11.46
C THR A 135 2.86 -28.96 12.10
N ALA A 136 2.38 -27.71 12.17
CA ALA A 136 1.05 -27.40 12.66
C ALA A 136 -0.06 -28.06 11.81
N LEU A 137 0.07 -28.03 10.47
CA LEU A 137 -0.88 -28.68 9.55
C LEU A 137 -0.82 -30.21 9.59
N LEU A 138 0.33 -30.79 9.95
CA LEU A 138 0.44 -32.24 10.17
C LEU A 138 -0.33 -32.66 11.44
N ILE A 139 -0.28 -31.83 12.50
CA ILE A 139 -1.00 -32.07 13.75
C ILE A 139 -2.50 -31.80 13.60
N ASP A 140 -2.87 -30.68 12.96
CA ASP A 140 -4.24 -30.29 12.65
C ASP A 140 -4.33 -29.78 11.20
N SER A 141 -4.81 -30.65 10.32
CA SER A 141 -4.96 -30.35 8.87
C SER A 141 -6.00 -29.27 8.56
N ASN A 142 -6.85 -28.91 9.54
CA ASN A 142 -7.88 -27.88 9.42
C ASN A 142 -7.46 -26.54 10.05
N SER A 143 -6.23 -26.42 10.55
CA SER A 143 -5.75 -25.20 11.21
C SER A 143 -5.61 -24.01 10.22
N ASN A 144 -6.63 -23.15 10.20
CA ASN A 144 -6.60 -21.89 9.46
C ASN A 144 -5.46 -20.94 9.91
N PRO A 145 -5.12 -20.81 11.21
CA PRO A 145 -3.93 -20.08 11.64
C PRO A 145 -2.63 -20.62 11.03
N ALA A 146 -2.47 -21.95 10.92
CA ALA A 146 -1.31 -22.55 10.27
C ALA A 146 -1.26 -22.25 8.76
N ARG A 147 -2.42 -22.28 8.07
CA ARG A 147 -2.53 -21.85 6.66
C ARG A 147 -2.10 -20.38 6.50
N LEU A 148 -2.44 -19.49 7.43
CA LEU A 148 -1.96 -18.10 7.39
C LEU A 148 -0.45 -17.97 7.59
N VAL A 149 0.15 -18.75 8.50
CA VAL A 149 1.62 -18.80 8.64
C VAL A 149 2.26 -19.18 7.32
N MET A 150 1.75 -20.24 6.67
CA MET A 150 2.23 -20.69 5.36
C MET A 150 2.09 -19.60 4.29
N ALA A 151 0.90 -18.99 4.19
CA ALA A 151 0.62 -17.94 3.23
C ALA A 151 1.57 -16.73 3.39
N ARG A 152 1.77 -16.26 4.63
CA ARG A 152 2.68 -15.14 4.96
C ARG A 152 4.14 -15.49 4.68
N ALA A 153 4.57 -16.70 5.00
CA ALA A 153 5.96 -17.11 4.79
C ALA A 153 6.28 -17.20 3.29
N TYR A 154 5.39 -17.79 2.48
CA TYR A 154 5.54 -17.82 1.03
C TYR A 154 5.47 -16.43 0.40
N LEU A 155 4.62 -15.54 0.93
CA LEU A 155 4.60 -14.13 0.52
C LEU A 155 5.94 -13.44 0.83
N GLY A 156 6.54 -13.69 1.99
CA GLY A 156 7.87 -13.20 2.37
C GLY A 156 8.96 -13.66 1.40
N LYS A 157 8.90 -14.93 0.95
CA LYS A 157 9.79 -15.48 -0.09
C LYS A 157 9.51 -14.99 -1.52
N GLY A 158 8.39 -14.29 -1.74
CA GLY A 158 7.95 -13.90 -3.08
C GLY A 158 7.35 -15.03 -3.92
N VAL A 159 7.01 -16.18 -3.31
CA VAL A 159 6.36 -17.32 -3.97
C VAL A 159 4.84 -17.11 -3.93
N LEU A 160 4.36 -16.23 -4.80
CA LEU A 160 2.98 -15.71 -4.74
C LEU A 160 1.90 -16.77 -4.99
N ASP A 161 2.18 -17.82 -5.77
CA ASP A 161 1.20 -18.87 -6.07
C ASP A 161 0.87 -19.71 -4.83
N GLN A 162 1.90 -20.11 -4.09
CA GLN A 162 1.73 -20.82 -2.82
C GLN A 162 1.08 -19.91 -1.77
N ALA A 163 1.52 -18.65 -1.68
CA ALA A 163 0.94 -17.68 -0.76
C ALA A 163 -0.58 -17.54 -0.97
N GLN A 164 -1.01 -17.37 -2.23
CA GLN A 164 -2.43 -17.27 -2.57
C GLN A 164 -3.18 -18.55 -2.20
N ARG A 165 -2.68 -19.71 -2.62
CA ARG A 165 -3.35 -20.99 -2.39
C ARG A 165 -3.68 -21.19 -0.91
N TYR A 166 -2.72 -20.97 -0.02
CA TYR A 166 -2.96 -21.13 1.42
C TYR A 166 -3.96 -20.11 1.99
N ALA A 167 -3.98 -18.87 1.46
CA ALA A 167 -4.97 -17.87 1.86
C ALA A 167 -6.38 -18.25 1.35
N GLU A 168 -6.50 -18.75 0.12
CA GLU A 168 -7.75 -19.25 -0.46
C GLU A 168 -8.29 -20.47 0.30
N ASP A 169 -7.43 -21.44 0.62
CA ASP A 169 -7.79 -22.62 1.41
C ASP A 169 -8.35 -22.21 2.79
N ALA A 170 -7.77 -21.17 3.40
CA ALA A 170 -8.27 -20.65 4.67
C ALA A 170 -9.66 -19.98 4.55
N ILE A 171 -9.90 -19.24 3.45
CA ILE A 171 -11.20 -18.63 3.15
C ILE A 171 -12.25 -19.68 2.77
N ALA A 172 -11.87 -20.71 2.02
CA ALA A 172 -12.75 -21.82 1.65
C ALA A 172 -13.22 -22.58 2.89
N SER A 173 -12.36 -22.73 3.90
CA SER A 173 -12.69 -23.33 5.18
C SER A 173 -13.52 -22.42 6.09
N ASN A 174 -13.32 -21.10 6.04
CA ASN A 174 -14.09 -20.11 6.77
C ASN A 174 -14.27 -18.84 5.92
N ALA A 175 -15.44 -18.71 5.29
CA ALA A 175 -15.75 -17.61 4.39
C ALA A 175 -15.73 -16.22 5.06
N ASN A 176 -15.78 -16.15 6.39
CA ASN A 176 -15.72 -14.91 7.17
C ASN A 176 -14.34 -14.67 7.82
N PHE A 177 -13.31 -15.42 7.42
CA PHE A 177 -11.98 -15.25 8.00
C PHE A 177 -11.28 -13.98 7.46
N ARG A 178 -11.42 -12.90 8.22
CA ARG A 178 -11.01 -11.54 7.83
C ARG A 178 -9.52 -11.43 7.54
N GLU A 179 -8.67 -12.00 8.39
CA GLU A 179 -7.21 -11.96 8.22
C GLU A 179 -6.76 -12.65 6.93
N ALA A 180 -7.46 -13.73 6.52
CA ALA A 180 -7.18 -14.41 5.27
C ALA A 180 -7.61 -13.58 4.05
N LYS A 181 -8.75 -12.87 4.14
CA LYS A 181 -9.20 -11.95 3.09
C LYS A 181 -8.24 -10.78 2.90
N GLU A 182 -7.80 -10.16 4.01
CA GLU A 182 -6.79 -9.08 3.96
C GLU A 182 -5.49 -9.56 3.33
N LEU A 183 -5.01 -10.74 3.74
CA LEU A 183 -3.79 -11.33 3.20
C LEU A 183 -3.93 -11.66 1.70
N LEU A 184 -5.04 -12.28 1.29
CA LEU A 184 -5.29 -12.61 -0.11
C LEU A 184 -5.34 -11.35 -0.98
N ALA A 185 -6.01 -10.29 -0.52
CA ALA A 185 -6.08 -9.04 -1.25
C ALA A 185 -4.68 -8.40 -1.40
N ALA A 186 -3.85 -8.43 -0.34
CA ALA A 186 -2.47 -7.95 -0.41
C ALA A 186 -1.60 -8.80 -1.37
N ILE A 187 -1.77 -10.13 -1.38
CA ILE A 187 -1.08 -11.04 -2.32
C ILE A 187 -1.46 -10.70 -3.75
N ASN A 188 -2.75 -10.55 -4.04
CA ASN A 188 -3.28 -10.25 -5.37
C ASN A 188 -2.79 -8.87 -5.85
N LEU A 189 -2.77 -7.87 -4.98
CA LEU A 189 -2.24 -6.54 -5.30
C LEU A 189 -0.74 -6.60 -5.62
N ARG A 190 0.06 -7.29 -4.80
CA ARG A 190 1.49 -7.47 -5.07
C ARG A 190 1.73 -8.21 -6.38
N ARG A 191 0.94 -9.24 -6.68
CA ARG A 191 1.03 -9.96 -7.96
C ARG A 191 0.71 -9.05 -9.14
N ALA A 192 -0.36 -8.25 -9.05
CA ALA A 192 -0.72 -7.31 -10.10
C ALA A 192 0.42 -6.34 -10.44
N PHE A 193 1.14 -5.81 -9.44
CA PHE A 193 2.32 -4.98 -9.68
C PHE A 193 3.48 -5.75 -10.33
N VAL A 194 3.76 -6.98 -9.90
CA VAL A 194 4.83 -7.80 -10.50
C VAL A 194 4.52 -8.16 -11.96
N THR A 195 3.28 -8.55 -12.26
CA THR A 195 2.84 -8.86 -13.63
C THR A 195 2.88 -7.62 -14.51
N PHE A 196 2.56 -6.44 -13.98
CA PHE A 196 2.62 -5.20 -14.75
C PHE A 196 4.00 -4.84 -15.25
N ASN A 197 5.02 -5.19 -14.49
CA ASN A 197 6.40 -4.95 -14.91
C ASN A 197 6.87 -5.92 -16.02
N ARG A 198 6.08 -6.95 -16.38
CA ARG A 198 6.46 -8.02 -17.31
C ARG A 198 5.51 -8.24 -18.49
N GLY A 199 4.30 -7.69 -18.46
CA GLY A 199 3.24 -7.98 -19.43
C GLY A 199 3.40 -7.24 -20.77
N GLU A 200 3.13 -7.94 -21.88
CA GLU A 200 3.11 -7.34 -23.23
C GLU A 200 1.85 -6.49 -23.48
N ASN A 201 0.71 -6.83 -22.83
CA ASN A 201 -0.54 -6.10 -22.96
C ASN A 201 -0.81 -5.15 -21.79
N ARG A 202 -0.40 -3.88 -21.95
CA ARG A 202 -0.53 -2.82 -20.93
C ARG A 202 -1.98 -2.54 -20.50
N GLN A 203 -2.98 -2.82 -21.34
CA GLN A 203 -4.39 -2.56 -21.02
C GLN A 203 -4.97 -3.62 -20.08
N GLU A 204 -4.82 -4.90 -20.42
CA GLU A 204 -5.25 -6.01 -19.55
C GLU A 204 -4.59 -5.93 -18.18
N THR A 205 -3.32 -5.54 -18.19
CA THR A 205 -2.54 -5.38 -16.97
C THR A 205 -3.05 -4.22 -16.10
N LEU A 206 -3.43 -3.08 -16.71
CA LEU A 206 -4.06 -1.98 -15.96
C LEU A 206 -5.39 -2.42 -15.32
N VAL A 207 -6.19 -3.21 -16.04
CA VAL A 207 -7.45 -3.77 -15.51
C VAL A 207 -7.16 -4.70 -14.32
N ALA A 208 -6.15 -5.56 -14.41
CA ALA A 208 -5.75 -6.43 -13.31
C ALA A 208 -5.32 -5.64 -12.06
N ILE A 209 -4.52 -4.57 -12.24
CA ILE A 209 -4.16 -3.67 -11.14
C ILE A 209 -5.41 -2.97 -10.57
N GLN A 210 -6.30 -2.47 -11.41
CA GLN A 210 -7.52 -1.79 -10.97
C GLN A 210 -8.38 -2.70 -10.09
N THR A 211 -8.60 -3.94 -10.52
CA THR A 211 -9.35 -4.94 -9.74
C THR A 211 -8.65 -5.24 -8.42
N ALA A 212 -7.35 -5.54 -8.45
CA ALA A 212 -6.62 -5.88 -7.24
C ALA A 212 -6.53 -4.71 -6.22
N MET A 213 -6.38 -3.48 -6.71
CA MET A 213 -6.44 -2.28 -5.86
C MET A 213 -7.82 -2.13 -5.22
N LYS A 214 -8.88 -2.21 -6.03
CA LYS A 214 -10.25 -2.07 -5.55
C LYS A 214 -10.57 -3.11 -4.47
N ASP A 215 -10.23 -4.37 -4.70
CA ASP A 215 -10.46 -5.45 -3.75
C ASP A 215 -9.69 -5.21 -2.43
N ALA A 216 -8.41 -4.82 -2.52
CA ALA A 216 -7.59 -4.50 -1.35
C ALA A 216 -8.15 -3.30 -0.56
N ILE A 217 -8.61 -2.26 -1.25
CA ILE A 217 -9.27 -1.11 -0.63
C ILE A 217 -10.55 -1.54 0.07
N GLU A 218 -11.44 -2.27 -0.60
CA GLU A 218 -12.75 -2.65 -0.05
C GLU A 218 -12.62 -3.53 1.18
N VAL A 219 -11.74 -4.54 1.13
CA VAL A 219 -11.45 -5.38 2.30
C VAL A 219 -10.90 -4.54 3.45
N ARG A 220 -9.92 -3.67 3.18
CA ARG A 220 -9.31 -2.83 4.23
C ARG A 220 -10.29 -1.81 4.81
N LYS A 221 -11.18 -1.26 4.00
CA LYS A 221 -12.21 -0.34 4.48
C LYS A 221 -13.25 -1.02 5.34
N GLN A 222 -13.74 -2.18 4.92
CA GLN A 222 -14.65 -2.98 5.73
C GLN A 222 -14.04 -3.23 7.12
N VAL A 223 -12.75 -3.58 7.14
CA VAL A 223 -11.98 -3.78 8.34
C VAL A 223 -11.99 -2.54 9.26
N LEU A 224 -11.71 -1.37 8.70
CA LEU A 224 -11.65 -0.11 9.45
C LEU A 224 -13.04 0.37 9.90
N ASP A 225 -14.05 0.23 9.05
CA ASP A 225 -15.43 0.66 9.33
C ASP A 225 -16.06 -0.20 10.43
N GLU A 226 -15.85 -1.52 10.42
CA GLU A 226 -16.31 -2.42 11.49
C GLU A 226 -15.75 -2.04 12.87
N VAL A 227 -14.49 -1.56 12.93
CA VAL A 227 -13.89 -1.07 14.19
C VAL A 227 -14.65 0.14 14.70
N VAL A 228 -14.98 1.10 13.83
CA VAL A 228 -15.76 2.29 14.22
C VAL A 228 -17.18 1.92 14.63
N ASP A 229 -17.86 1.09 13.84
CA ASP A 229 -19.28 0.77 14.05
C ASP A 229 -19.49 -0.08 15.30
N SER A 230 -18.55 -0.97 15.64
CA SER A 230 -18.62 -1.80 16.86
C SER A 230 -18.53 -1.01 18.16
N MET A 231 -18.01 0.23 18.13
CA MET A 231 -17.91 1.09 19.32
C MET A 231 -19.24 1.72 19.75
N GLY A 232 -20.28 1.66 18.89
CA GLY A 232 -21.57 2.26 19.16
C GLY A 232 -21.57 3.80 19.10
N THR A 233 -22.57 4.43 19.73
CA THR A 233 -22.70 5.90 19.71
C THR A 233 -21.64 6.56 20.62
N PRO A 234 -20.95 7.63 20.15
CA PRO A 234 -19.97 8.35 20.95
C PRO A 234 -20.56 8.93 22.25
N ASN A 235 -19.86 8.71 23.35
CA ASN A 235 -20.17 9.17 24.70
C ASN A 235 -18.86 9.46 25.46
N ASP A 236 -18.95 9.97 26.68
CA ASP A 236 -17.76 10.46 27.41
C ASP A 236 -16.70 9.38 27.67
N SER A 237 -17.07 8.10 27.72
CA SER A 237 -16.12 7.00 27.92
C SER A 237 -15.41 6.51 26.66
N ASN A 238 -16.03 6.61 25.47
CA ASN A 238 -15.51 6.03 24.23
C ASN A 238 -15.16 7.08 23.15
N ARG A 239 -15.52 8.36 23.33
CA ARG A 239 -15.45 9.40 22.29
C ARG A 239 -14.06 9.55 21.68
N MET A 240 -13.01 9.50 22.49
CA MET A 240 -11.63 9.64 22.00
C MET A 240 -11.23 8.45 21.12
N ALA A 241 -11.43 7.22 21.62
CA ALA A 241 -11.17 6.00 20.85
C ALA A 241 -12.01 5.93 19.56
N TYR A 242 -13.28 6.36 19.63
CA TYR A 242 -14.16 6.47 18.46
C TYR A 242 -13.61 7.46 17.44
N ALA A 243 -13.16 8.64 17.88
CA ALA A 243 -12.60 9.65 17.00
C ALA A 243 -11.31 9.15 16.32
N ASP A 244 -10.44 8.46 17.05
CA ASP A 244 -9.21 7.88 16.52
C ASP A 244 -9.49 6.78 15.49
N ALA A 245 -10.43 5.89 15.79
CA ALA A 245 -10.89 4.89 14.83
C ALA A 245 -11.51 5.52 13.58
N ALA A 246 -12.35 6.55 13.76
CA ALA A 246 -12.99 7.26 12.65
C ALA A 246 -11.98 8.03 11.79
N ILE A 247 -10.96 8.65 12.40
CA ILE A 247 -9.85 9.29 11.70
C ILE A 247 -9.07 8.26 10.88
N ARG A 248 -8.74 7.10 11.47
CA ARG A 248 -8.03 6.01 10.79
C ARG A 248 -8.85 5.42 9.63
N ALA A 249 -10.17 5.34 9.79
CA ALA A 249 -11.10 4.92 8.74
C ALA A 249 -11.36 6.00 7.66
N GLY A 250 -10.76 7.20 7.78
CA GLY A 250 -11.02 8.32 6.87
C GLY A 250 -12.43 8.93 7.02
N ARG A 251 -13.18 8.56 8.06
CA ARG A 251 -14.52 9.06 8.40
C ARG A 251 -14.44 10.37 9.18
N TYR A 252 -13.77 11.38 8.62
CA TYR A 252 -13.50 12.65 9.30
C TYR A 252 -14.77 13.35 9.79
N SER A 253 -15.87 13.32 9.03
CA SER A 253 -17.15 13.88 9.48
C SER A 253 -17.68 13.22 10.75
N ALA A 254 -17.48 11.91 10.93
CA ALA A 254 -17.88 11.21 12.15
C ALA A 254 -17.01 11.62 13.35
N ALA A 255 -15.70 11.75 13.17
CA ALA A 255 -14.78 12.25 14.20
C ALA A 255 -15.13 13.70 14.61
N ILE A 256 -15.41 14.58 13.64
CA ILE A 256 -15.81 15.97 13.88
C ILE A 256 -17.10 16.03 14.71
N LEU A 257 -18.12 15.26 14.31
CA LEU A 257 -19.40 15.21 15.02
C LEU A 257 -19.23 14.68 16.45
N ALA A 258 -18.38 13.66 16.65
CA ALA A 258 -18.10 13.11 17.96
C ALA A 258 -17.38 14.11 18.87
N LEU A 259 -16.39 14.85 18.37
CA LEU A 259 -15.53 15.71 19.19
C LEU A 259 -16.08 17.12 19.43
N THR A 260 -16.91 17.65 18.53
CA THR A 260 -17.40 19.04 18.61
C THR A 260 -18.08 19.38 19.95
N PRO A 261 -18.99 18.55 20.52
CA PRO A 261 -19.62 18.87 21.80
C PRO A 261 -18.64 18.86 22.99
N ALA A 262 -17.66 17.96 22.96
CA ALA A 262 -16.65 17.86 24.00
C ALA A 262 -15.72 19.08 23.95
N PHE A 263 -15.24 19.46 22.75
CA PHE A 263 -14.43 20.67 22.59
C PHE A 263 -15.13 21.94 23.07
N ARG A 264 -16.43 22.08 22.83
CA ARG A 264 -17.20 23.23 23.33
C ARG A 264 -17.24 23.30 24.86
N SER A 265 -17.15 22.16 25.53
CA SER A 265 -17.22 22.07 26.99
C SER A 265 -15.84 22.26 27.63
N THR A 266 -14.78 21.78 26.97
CA THR A 266 -13.39 21.84 27.44
C THR A 266 -12.46 22.32 26.32
N PRO A 267 -12.60 23.59 25.87
CA PRO A 267 -11.82 24.11 24.75
C PRO A 267 -10.32 24.16 25.01
N GLU A 268 -9.87 24.09 26.27
CA GLU A 268 -8.48 24.00 26.70
C GLU A 268 -7.86 22.60 26.58
N ASP A 269 -8.63 21.55 26.28
CA ASP A 269 -8.11 20.19 26.13
C ASP A 269 -7.46 20.01 24.74
N SER A 270 -6.13 19.94 24.71
CA SER A 270 -5.34 19.80 23.47
C SER A 270 -5.63 18.47 22.75
N ALA A 271 -5.83 17.38 23.47
CA ALA A 271 -6.08 16.07 22.86
C ALA A 271 -7.37 16.08 22.02
N ILE A 272 -8.42 16.78 22.51
CA ILE A 272 -9.68 16.98 21.80
C ILE A 272 -9.51 18.01 20.67
N ALA A 273 -8.88 19.15 20.97
CA ALA A 273 -8.71 20.25 20.01
C ALA A 273 -7.95 19.80 18.77
N ASP A 274 -6.86 19.05 18.95
CA ASP A 274 -5.97 18.60 17.88
C ASP A 274 -6.63 17.57 16.99
N ARG A 275 -7.31 16.57 17.55
CA ARG A 275 -8.06 15.58 16.76
C ARG A 275 -9.19 16.23 15.98
N LEU A 276 -9.91 17.17 16.60
CA LEU A 276 -11.00 17.90 15.95
C LEU A 276 -10.46 18.75 14.80
N ALA A 277 -9.43 19.55 15.05
CA ALA A 277 -8.80 20.40 14.05
C ALA A 277 -8.14 19.59 12.93
N TYR A 278 -7.49 18.45 13.25
CA TYR A 278 -6.94 17.52 12.27
C TYR A 278 -8.04 16.91 11.39
N ALA A 279 -9.13 16.42 11.97
CA ALA A 279 -10.25 15.87 11.20
C ALA A 279 -10.90 16.96 10.31
N GLN A 280 -11.06 18.18 10.83
CA GLN A 280 -11.54 19.33 10.04
C GLN A 280 -10.57 19.66 8.89
N LEU A 281 -9.26 19.64 9.14
CA LEU A 281 -8.22 19.88 8.14
C LEU A 281 -8.25 18.81 7.03
N ARG A 282 -8.30 17.52 7.39
CA ARG A 282 -8.39 16.40 6.43
C ARG A 282 -9.70 16.39 5.64
N ALA A 283 -10.78 16.90 6.20
CA ALA A 283 -12.04 17.15 5.49
C ALA A 283 -12.02 18.44 4.64
N MET A 284 -10.90 19.17 4.61
CA MET A 284 -10.73 20.47 3.97
C MET A 284 -11.73 21.54 4.47
N ARG A 285 -12.17 21.42 5.72
CA ARG A 285 -12.99 22.42 6.44
C ARG A 285 -12.06 23.44 7.12
N LEU A 286 -11.26 24.13 6.31
CA LEU A 286 -10.15 24.99 6.79
C LEU A 286 -10.61 26.08 7.77
N ASN A 287 -11.77 26.69 7.51
CA ASN A 287 -12.33 27.72 8.39
C ASN A 287 -12.75 27.17 9.75
N ASP A 288 -13.30 25.96 9.79
CA ASP A 288 -13.70 25.31 11.03
C ASP A 288 -12.47 24.93 11.86
N ALA A 289 -11.44 24.36 11.21
CA ALA A 289 -10.15 24.07 11.85
C ALA A 289 -9.51 25.33 12.43
N ALA A 290 -9.50 26.44 11.68
CA ALA A 290 -8.98 27.71 12.15
C ALA A 290 -9.79 28.29 13.31
N ALA A 291 -11.11 28.11 13.32
CA ALA A 291 -11.96 28.53 14.44
C ALA A 291 -11.69 27.70 15.70
N THR A 292 -11.57 26.37 15.58
CA THR A 292 -11.22 25.46 16.67
C THR A 292 -9.90 25.87 17.32
N LEU A 293 -8.81 25.98 16.53
CA LEU A 293 -7.49 26.32 17.08
C LEU A 293 -7.41 27.75 17.62
N ARG A 294 -8.16 28.70 17.04
CA ARG A 294 -8.24 30.06 17.59
C ARG A 294 -8.90 30.07 18.97
N GLU A 295 -9.96 29.30 19.17
CA GLU A 295 -10.60 29.21 20.49
C GLU A 295 -9.69 28.47 21.48
N HIS A 296 -9.08 27.35 21.08
CA HIS A 296 -8.12 26.63 21.92
C HIS A 296 -6.99 27.56 22.42
N ARG A 297 -6.39 28.33 21.50
CA ARG A 297 -5.33 29.32 21.79
C ARG A 297 -5.74 30.47 22.70
N ARG A 298 -7.04 30.76 22.81
CA ARG A 298 -7.55 31.76 23.76
C ARG A 298 -7.64 31.24 25.18
N ARG A 299 -7.64 29.91 25.35
CA ARG A 299 -7.87 29.22 26.63
C ARG A 299 -6.58 28.63 27.19
N THR A 300 -5.71 28.13 26.31
CA THR A 300 -4.43 27.54 26.68
C THR A 300 -3.39 27.73 25.58
N VAL A 301 -2.14 27.42 25.87
CA VAL A 301 -1.06 27.34 24.88
C VAL A 301 -1.19 25.99 24.16
N PRO A 302 -1.23 25.95 22.82
CA PRO A 302 -1.19 24.69 22.06
C PRO A 302 0.09 23.91 22.36
N ASP A 303 -0.01 22.59 22.26
CA ASP A 303 1.16 21.73 22.23
C ASP A 303 1.85 21.76 20.85
N ALA A 304 2.86 20.91 20.68
CA ALA A 304 3.64 20.82 19.45
C ALA A 304 2.75 20.56 18.21
N PHE A 305 1.80 19.63 18.33
CA PHE A 305 0.93 19.25 17.22
C PHE A 305 -0.07 20.35 16.90
N GLY A 306 -0.71 20.93 17.92
CA GLY A 306 -1.60 22.07 17.78
C GLY A 306 -0.94 23.27 17.11
N TRP A 307 0.31 23.59 17.47
CA TRP A 307 1.09 24.63 16.78
C TRP A 307 1.40 24.29 15.32
N MET A 308 1.70 23.02 15.01
CA MET A 308 1.90 22.60 13.63
C MET A 308 0.60 22.74 12.80
N LEU A 309 -0.56 22.40 13.36
CA LEU A 309 -1.84 22.62 12.68
C LEU A 309 -2.10 24.12 12.43
N VAL A 310 -1.78 24.99 13.39
CA VAL A 310 -1.83 26.45 13.20
C VAL A 310 -0.93 26.87 12.04
N ALA A 311 0.31 26.38 12.00
CA ALA A 311 1.25 26.71 10.94
C ALA A 311 0.72 26.35 9.56
N ILE A 312 0.10 25.18 9.41
CA ILE A 312 -0.52 24.72 8.16
C ILE A 312 -1.67 25.63 7.76
N LEU A 313 -2.57 25.98 8.68
CA LEU A 313 -3.72 26.84 8.40
C LEU A 313 -3.30 28.27 8.03
N GLU A 314 -2.28 28.83 8.67
CA GLU A 314 -1.71 30.13 8.30
C GLU A 314 -1.09 30.09 6.90
N ALA A 315 -0.38 29.00 6.55
CA ALA A 315 0.13 28.83 5.19
C ALA A 315 -1.00 28.71 4.15
N HIS A 316 -2.13 28.09 4.49
CA HIS A 316 -3.31 28.07 3.61
C HIS A 316 -3.95 29.45 3.42
N GLN A 317 -3.82 30.35 4.39
CA GLN A 317 -4.30 31.73 4.29
C GLN A 317 -3.31 32.66 3.58
N GLY A 318 -2.11 32.18 3.24
CA GLY A 318 -1.02 32.98 2.66
C GLY A 318 -0.17 33.73 3.70
N ASN A 319 -0.42 33.50 5.00
CA ASN A 319 0.26 34.18 6.10
C ASN A 319 1.59 33.47 6.45
N ASN A 320 2.54 33.44 5.52
CA ASN A 320 3.78 32.66 5.67
C ASN A 320 4.60 33.03 6.92
N ASN A 321 4.65 34.30 7.30
CA ASN A 321 5.38 34.72 8.51
C ASN A 321 4.75 34.15 9.80
N ALA A 322 3.41 34.17 9.90
CA ALA A 322 2.70 33.60 11.04
C ALA A 322 2.82 32.06 11.05
N SER A 323 2.82 31.46 9.86
CA SER A 323 3.11 30.04 9.68
C SER A 323 4.51 29.68 10.20
N ASP A 324 5.54 30.45 9.86
CA ASP A 324 6.92 30.20 10.31
C ASP A 324 7.12 30.42 11.82
N GLU A 325 6.41 31.36 12.43
CA GLU A 325 6.36 31.50 13.90
C GLU A 325 5.75 30.25 14.53
N ALA A 326 4.60 29.80 14.03
CA ALA A 326 3.94 28.61 14.57
C ALA A 326 4.77 27.32 14.38
N VAL A 327 5.54 27.19 13.28
CA VAL A 327 6.50 26.08 13.13
C VAL A 327 7.58 26.14 14.22
N ARG A 328 8.09 27.35 14.54
CA ARG A 328 9.09 27.50 15.60
C ARG A 328 8.54 27.07 16.96
N GLU A 329 7.32 27.49 17.30
CA GLU A 329 6.65 27.06 18.54
C GLU A 329 6.45 25.53 18.57
N ALA A 330 6.02 24.92 17.46
CA ALA A 330 5.85 23.48 17.37
C ALA A 330 7.17 22.72 17.65
N VAL A 331 8.25 23.13 16.99
CA VAL A 331 9.58 22.50 17.11
C VAL A 331 10.19 22.73 18.50
N LEU A 332 9.98 23.90 19.10
CA LEU A 332 10.43 24.18 20.47
C LEU A 332 9.69 23.34 21.50
N SER A 333 8.42 23.01 21.25
CA SER A 333 7.63 22.15 22.13
C SER A 333 8.02 20.68 22.01
N ASP A 334 8.05 20.12 20.80
CA ASP A 334 8.52 18.75 20.53
C ASP A 334 8.90 18.59 19.05
N ALA A 335 10.20 18.49 18.77
CA ALA A 335 10.74 18.30 17.43
C ALA A 335 10.67 16.83 16.95
N GLU A 336 10.48 15.88 17.87
CA GLU A 336 10.42 14.44 17.57
C GLU A 336 8.98 13.95 17.35
N ASP A 337 7.98 14.81 17.61
CA ASP A 337 6.60 14.51 17.25
C ASP A 337 6.45 14.28 15.73
N LEU A 338 5.93 13.11 15.36
CA LEU A 338 5.81 12.71 13.96
C LEU A 338 4.82 13.59 13.18
N GLY A 339 3.81 14.14 13.86
CA GLY A 339 2.88 15.11 13.28
C GLY A 339 3.57 16.43 12.94
N VAL A 340 4.47 16.89 13.80
CA VAL A 340 5.35 18.05 13.55
C VAL A 340 6.25 17.78 12.35
N GLN A 341 6.99 16.66 12.34
CA GLN A 341 7.91 16.34 11.25
C GLN A 341 7.20 16.17 9.90
N THR A 342 6.07 15.47 9.87
CA THR A 342 5.26 15.35 8.64
C THR A 342 4.57 16.66 8.26
N GLY A 343 4.26 17.54 9.22
CA GLY A 343 3.76 18.88 8.98
C GLY A 343 4.77 19.80 8.34
N GLN A 344 6.03 19.73 8.77
CA GLN A 344 7.13 20.41 8.10
C GLN A 344 7.30 19.91 6.66
N ALA A 345 7.19 18.59 6.42
CA ALA A 345 7.24 18.02 5.07
C ALA A 345 6.09 18.55 4.20
N TYR A 346 4.86 18.59 4.74
CA TYR A 346 3.72 19.19 4.05
C TYR A 346 3.96 20.66 3.69
N LEU A 347 4.42 21.47 4.64
CA LEU A 347 4.69 22.89 4.43
C LEU A 347 5.78 23.11 3.38
N ALA A 348 6.87 22.34 3.43
CA ALA A 348 7.93 22.38 2.42
C ALA A 348 7.37 22.03 1.03
N LEU A 349 6.53 21.00 0.93
CA LEU A 349 5.85 20.63 -0.31
C LEU A 349 4.94 21.75 -0.82
N LYS A 350 4.05 22.27 0.03
CA LYS A 350 3.10 23.35 -0.30
C LYS A 350 3.82 24.60 -0.80
N ARG A 351 4.99 24.91 -0.22
CA ARG A 351 5.84 26.05 -0.59
C ARG A 351 6.84 25.73 -1.70
N ARG A 352 6.79 24.52 -2.26
CA ARG A 352 7.68 24.02 -3.34
C ARG A 352 9.17 24.07 -2.98
N GLN A 353 9.49 23.92 -1.69
CA GLN A 353 10.84 23.86 -1.15
C GLN A 353 11.38 22.43 -1.20
N PHE A 354 11.55 21.87 -2.40
CA PHE A 354 11.93 20.46 -2.59
C PHE A 354 13.26 20.07 -1.95
N GLY A 355 14.21 21.01 -1.83
CA GLY A 355 15.46 20.79 -1.10
C GLY A 355 15.23 20.52 0.39
N VAL A 356 14.38 21.33 1.04
CA VAL A 356 14.00 21.16 2.45
C VAL A 356 13.18 19.88 2.61
N LEU A 357 12.22 19.64 1.72
CA LEU A 357 11.41 18.43 1.72
C LEU A 357 12.28 17.17 1.67
N ARG A 358 13.31 17.14 0.81
CA ARG A 358 14.23 15.99 0.71
C ARG A 358 14.99 15.73 2.01
N GLN A 359 15.43 16.78 2.71
CA GLN A 359 16.12 16.65 4.00
C GLN A 359 15.19 16.07 5.07
N LEU A 360 13.95 16.56 5.15
CA LEU A 360 12.95 16.06 6.08
C LEU A 360 12.58 14.60 5.81
N ILE A 361 12.37 14.24 4.53
CA ILE A 361 12.14 12.86 4.11
C ILE A 361 13.30 11.95 4.51
N ALA A 362 14.55 12.37 4.26
CA ALA A 362 15.71 11.57 4.61
C ALA A 362 15.80 11.32 6.13
N SER A 363 15.38 12.29 6.95
CA SER A 363 15.30 12.10 8.40
C SER A 363 14.20 11.11 8.78
N LEU A 364 12.97 11.33 8.30
CA LEU A 364 11.81 10.48 8.56
C LEU A 364 12.03 9.04 8.10
N ALA A 365 12.62 8.84 6.92
CA ALA A 365 12.81 7.52 6.33
C ALA A 365 13.82 6.63 7.09
N ARG A 366 14.62 7.17 8.00
CA ARG A 366 15.55 6.35 8.81
C ARG A 366 14.81 5.33 9.66
N ASP A 367 13.77 5.77 10.35
CA ASP A 367 13.03 4.94 11.31
C ASP A 367 11.57 4.70 10.87
N GLU A 368 11.01 5.59 10.05
CA GLU A 368 9.58 5.61 9.71
C GLU A 368 9.30 5.36 8.22
N SER A 369 10.26 4.76 7.49
CA SER A 369 10.12 4.48 6.05
C SER A 369 8.91 3.63 5.69
N GLN A 370 8.40 2.79 6.60
CA GLN A 370 7.25 1.94 6.34
C GLN A 370 5.91 2.70 6.40
N ARG A 371 5.90 3.95 6.91
CA ARG A 371 4.67 4.75 7.01
C ARG A 371 4.19 5.23 5.66
N THR A 372 2.88 5.14 5.46
CA THR A 372 2.24 5.55 4.21
C THR A 372 2.36 7.05 3.95
N GLU A 373 2.40 7.89 5.00
CA GLU A 373 2.63 9.33 4.91
C GLU A 373 4.05 9.66 4.44
N VAL A 374 5.05 8.93 4.95
CA VAL A 374 6.45 9.12 4.54
C VAL A 374 6.65 8.68 3.09
N GLN A 375 6.08 7.53 2.71
CA GLN A 375 6.10 7.04 1.34
C GLN A 375 5.38 7.99 0.36
N TYR A 376 4.30 8.65 0.78
CA TYR A 376 3.64 9.72 0.00
C TYR A 376 4.60 10.86 -0.33
N TYR A 377 5.36 11.34 0.66
CA TYR A 377 6.34 12.40 0.43
C TYR A 377 7.52 11.93 -0.42
N ILE A 378 8.00 10.69 -0.24
CA ILE A 378 9.03 10.08 -1.10
C ILE A 378 8.55 10.03 -2.55
N SER A 379 7.32 9.58 -2.80
CA SER A 379 6.75 9.51 -4.16
C SER A 379 6.75 10.88 -4.83
N ILE A 380 6.20 11.89 -4.16
CA ILE A 380 6.12 13.25 -4.70
C ILE A 380 7.51 13.85 -4.98
N ALA A 381 8.43 13.73 -4.02
CA ALA A 381 9.76 14.30 -4.15
C ALA A 381 10.55 13.61 -5.27
N SER A 382 10.48 12.28 -5.34
CA SER A 382 11.14 11.49 -6.39
C SER A 382 10.60 11.85 -7.77
N TYR A 383 9.27 11.91 -7.92
CA TYR A 383 8.66 12.30 -9.20
C TYR A 383 9.05 13.73 -9.61
N ALA A 384 9.06 14.68 -8.67
CA ALA A 384 9.48 16.06 -8.93
C ALA A 384 10.94 16.17 -9.40
N LEU A 385 11.78 15.22 -8.99
CA LEU A 385 13.18 15.08 -9.41
C LEU A 385 13.36 14.19 -10.65
N THR A 386 12.27 13.78 -11.31
CA THR A 386 12.26 12.85 -12.46
C THR A 386 12.79 11.44 -12.16
N GLU A 387 12.81 11.07 -10.87
CA GLU A 387 13.15 9.74 -10.37
C GLU A 387 11.88 8.86 -10.35
N PHE A 388 11.45 8.41 -11.53
CA PHE A 388 10.18 7.70 -11.69
C PHE A 388 10.12 6.33 -11.01
N GLU A 389 11.22 5.58 -11.01
CA GLU A 389 11.29 4.27 -10.37
C GLU A 389 11.18 4.37 -8.83
N PRO A 390 11.96 5.22 -8.14
CA PRO A 390 11.75 5.48 -6.71
C PRO A 390 10.34 5.97 -6.38
N SER A 391 9.73 6.83 -7.22
CA SER A 391 8.34 7.24 -6.98
C SER A 391 7.37 6.06 -7.03
N ARG A 392 7.52 5.20 -8.04
CA ARG A 392 6.69 4.00 -8.20
C ARG A 392 6.87 3.02 -7.04
N GLN A 393 8.10 2.78 -6.59
CA GLN A 393 8.38 1.92 -5.45
C GLN A 393 7.75 2.46 -4.16
N ALA A 394 7.80 3.78 -3.96
CA ALA A 394 7.15 4.41 -2.81
C ALA A 394 5.63 4.28 -2.85
N PHE A 395 5.04 4.45 -4.04
CA PHE A 395 3.62 4.17 -4.27
C PHE A 395 3.27 2.72 -3.90
N GLU A 396 4.00 1.74 -4.43
CA GLU A 396 3.74 0.31 -4.16
C GLU A 396 3.87 -0.01 -2.66
N ALA A 397 4.93 0.50 -1.99
CA ALA A 397 5.12 0.31 -0.56
C ALA A 397 3.98 0.91 0.28
N ALA A 398 3.48 2.09 -0.08
CA ALA A 398 2.39 2.76 0.63
C ALA A 398 1.07 2.00 0.52
N VAL A 399 0.70 1.53 -0.67
CA VAL A 399 -0.60 0.87 -0.89
C VAL A 399 -0.59 -0.61 -0.52
N LEU A 400 0.58 -1.26 -0.47
CA LEU A 400 0.72 -2.61 0.10
C LEU A 400 0.63 -2.60 1.63
N SER A 401 1.05 -1.52 2.29
CA SER A 401 0.97 -1.37 3.75
C SER A 401 -0.38 -0.84 4.21
N GLU A 402 -0.92 0.17 3.54
CA GLU A 402 -2.24 0.74 3.83
C GLU A 402 -3.01 1.00 2.51
N PRO A 403 -3.73 -0.02 1.99
CA PRO A 403 -4.51 0.09 0.76
C PRO A 403 -5.57 1.19 0.82
N ALA A 404 -6.06 1.58 2.01
CA ALA A 404 -7.06 2.64 2.13
C ALA A 404 -6.45 4.07 2.03
N ASN A 405 -5.15 4.23 1.72
CA ASN A 405 -4.54 5.54 1.52
C ASN A 405 -5.00 6.19 0.20
N SER A 406 -6.08 6.97 0.29
CA SER A 406 -6.64 7.75 -0.81
C SER A 406 -5.64 8.74 -1.44
N ASP A 407 -4.84 9.42 -0.61
CA ASP A 407 -3.97 10.51 -1.06
C ASP A 407 -2.86 9.98 -1.99
N MET A 408 -2.36 8.76 -1.75
CA MET A 408 -1.37 8.10 -2.59
C MET A 408 -1.91 7.76 -4.00
N TYR A 409 -3.17 7.33 -4.10
CA TYR A 409 -3.81 7.11 -5.40
C TYR A 409 -4.03 8.41 -6.17
N VAL A 410 -4.39 9.50 -5.48
CA VAL A 410 -4.45 10.84 -6.12
C VAL A 410 -3.07 11.22 -6.65
N GLN A 411 -1.99 11.00 -5.89
CA GLN A 411 -0.64 11.26 -6.37
C GLN A 411 -0.31 10.44 -7.61
N ARG A 412 -0.59 9.13 -7.62
CA ARG A 412 -0.29 8.30 -8.79
C ARG A 412 -1.09 8.69 -10.03
N GLY A 413 -2.35 9.09 -9.85
CA GLY A 413 -3.16 9.64 -10.94
C GLY A 413 -2.60 10.98 -11.46
N ASN A 414 -2.11 11.83 -10.56
CA ASN A 414 -1.49 13.11 -10.92
C ASN A 414 -0.24 12.92 -11.77
N GLU A 415 0.59 11.93 -11.46
CA GLU A 415 1.78 11.60 -12.25
C GLU A 415 1.43 11.19 -13.68
N ALA A 416 0.41 10.34 -13.87
CA ALA A 416 -0.07 9.94 -15.19
C ALA A 416 -0.67 11.13 -15.96
N LEU A 417 -1.50 11.95 -15.29
CA LEU A 417 -2.12 13.11 -15.93
C LEU A 417 -1.11 14.22 -16.27
N ALA A 418 -0.03 14.36 -15.49
CA ALA A 418 1.05 15.29 -15.79
C ALA A 418 1.77 14.96 -17.11
N LEU A 419 1.91 13.66 -17.44
CA LEU A 419 2.45 13.24 -18.75
C LEU A 419 1.55 13.69 -19.91
N VAL A 420 0.23 13.54 -19.76
CA VAL A 420 -0.76 14.03 -20.74
C VAL A 420 -0.72 15.55 -20.86
N ALA A 421 -0.66 16.25 -19.72
CA ALA A 421 -0.66 17.71 -19.68
C ALA A 421 0.62 18.33 -20.28
N ALA A 422 1.74 17.60 -20.28
CA ALA A 422 2.97 18.02 -20.93
C ALA A 422 2.85 18.10 -22.46
N GLY A 423 1.86 17.42 -23.07
CA GLY A 423 1.57 17.51 -24.50
C GLY A 423 2.63 16.88 -25.41
N ARG A 424 3.48 15.99 -24.87
CA ARG A 424 4.59 15.35 -25.59
C ARG A 424 4.29 13.92 -26.07
N LEU A 425 3.15 13.36 -25.67
CA LEU A 425 2.73 12.01 -26.01
C LEU A 425 1.95 11.98 -27.33
N ASP A 426 2.00 10.86 -28.04
CA ASP A 426 1.09 10.61 -29.16
C ASP A 426 -0.36 10.39 -28.69
N ALA A 427 -1.30 10.28 -29.63
CA ALA A 427 -2.72 10.16 -29.31
C ALA A 427 -3.07 8.88 -28.54
N GLY A 428 -2.44 7.74 -28.87
CA GLY A 428 -2.72 6.46 -28.23
C GLY A 428 -2.15 6.41 -26.81
N GLU A 429 -0.93 6.91 -26.63
CA GLU A 429 -0.31 6.99 -25.29
C GLU A 429 -1.03 8.03 -24.41
N ASN A 430 -1.50 9.14 -24.96
CA ASN A 430 -2.35 10.08 -24.23
C ASN A 430 -3.63 9.41 -23.73
N GLU A 431 -4.35 8.68 -24.59
CA GLU A 431 -5.58 7.98 -24.20
C GLU A 431 -5.31 6.94 -23.10
N PHE A 432 -4.20 6.21 -23.23
CA PHE A 432 -3.78 5.25 -22.21
C PHE A 432 -3.48 5.94 -20.87
N GLN A 433 -2.70 7.01 -20.84
CA GLN A 433 -2.38 7.72 -19.60
C GLN A 433 -3.61 8.39 -18.95
N VAL A 434 -4.60 8.83 -19.75
CA VAL A 434 -5.91 9.28 -19.24
C VAL A 434 -6.64 8.14 -18.53
N LYS A 435 -6.65 6.92 -19.12
CA LYS A 435 -7.23 5.72 -18.48
C LYS A 435 -6.50 5.36 -17.18
N VAL A 436 -5.16 5.42 -17.19
CA VAL A 436 -4.33 5.18 -15.99
C VAL A 436 -4.69 6.18 -14.89
N ALA A 437 -4.69 7.49 -15.19
CA ALA A 437 -5.02 8.53 -14.24
C ALA A 437 -6.42 8.32 -13.63
N LYS A 438 -7.41 8.03 -14.48
CA LYS A 438 -8.80 7.78 -14.06
C LYS A 438 -8.91 6.57 -13.13
N ALA A 439 -8.25 5.45 -13.45
CA ALA A 439 -8.28 4.25 -12.61
C ALA A 439 -7.76 4.53 -11.19
N PHE A 440 -6.67 5.31 -11.07
CA PHE A 440 -6.14 5.69 -9.75
C PHE A 440 -7.04 6.70 -9.03
N TYR A 441 -7.62 7.69 -9.69
CA TYR A 441 -8.55 8.60 -9.02
C TYR A 441 -9.85 7.91 -8.58
N GLU A 442 -10.33 6.90 -9.31
CA GLU A 442 -11.46 6.05 -8.89
C GLU A 442 -11.10 5.19 -7.68
N ALA A 443 -9.87 4.64 -7.62
CA ALA A 443 -9.34 3.96 -6.45
C ALA A 443 -9.27 4.91 -5.24
N ALA A 444 -8.81 6.14 -5.42
CA ALA A 444 -8.78 7.16 -4.37
C ALA A 444 -10.18 7.45 -3.80
N LEU A 445 -11.19 7.55 -4.66
CA LEU A 445 -12.58 7.79 -4.24
C LEU A 445 -13.21 6.56 -3.57
N THR A 446 -12.82 5.37 -4.00
CA THR A 446 -13.19 4.11 -3.33
C THR A 446 -12.62 4.08 -1.92
N ALA A 447 -11.34 4.44 -1.77
CA ALA A 447 -10.63 4.51 -0.49
C ALA A 447 -11.25 5.52 0.46
N ARG A 448 -11.51 6.75 -0.01
CA ARG A 448 -12.16 7.81 0.76
C ARG A 448 -13.35 8.37 -0.01
N PRO A 449 -14.58 7.92 0.31
CA PRO A 449 -15.79 8.48 -0.29
C PRO A 449 -15.87 9.97 0.01
N ASN A 450 -16.27 10.77 -0.98
CA ASN A 450 -16.36 12.23 -0.88
C ASN A 450 -15.01 12.95 -0.64
N ALA A 451 -13.88 12.31 -0.94
CA ALA A 451 -12.59 12.98 -0.96
C ALA A 451 -12.60 14.18 -1.95
N PRO A 452 -12.48 15.44 -1.48
CA PRO A 452 -12.69 16.60 -2.35
C PRO A 452 -11.60 16.73 -3.43
N ASP A 453 -10.38 16.33 -3.11
CA ASP A 453 -9.25 16.23 -4.04
C ASP A 453 -9.42 15.13 -5.08
N ALA A 454 -9.85 13.92 -4.71
CA ALA A 454 -10.11 12.84 -5.67
C ALA A 454 -11.27 13.18 -6.62
N LEU A 455 -12.36 13.77 -6.11
CA LEU A 455 -13.47 14.26 -6.93
C LEU A 455 -13.02 15.38 -7.88
N THR A 456 -12.16 16.28 -7.41
CA THR A 456 -11.58 17.35 -8.24
C THR A 456 -10.67 16.77 -9.33
N ALA A 457 -9.86 15.77 -9.01
CA ALA A 457 -9.02 15.07 -9.97
C ALA A 457 -9.84 14.32 -11.03
N LEU A 458 -10.92 13.65 -10.62
CA LEU A 458 -11.88 13.03 -11.53
C LEU A 458 -12.56 14.06 -12.44
N ALA A 459 -12.87 15.25 -11.93
CA ALA A 459 -13.40 16.32 -12.76
C ALA A 459 -12.42 16.73 -13.87
N ILE A 460 -11.14 16.92 -13.52
CA ILE A 460 -10.09 17.28 -14.47
C ILE A 460 -9.88 16.16 -15.50
N VAL A 461 -9.68 14.91 -15.06
CA VAL A 461 -9.37 13.80 -15.99
C VAL A 461 -10.50 13.55 -16.98
N ASN A 462 -11.76 13.72 -16.59
CA ASN A 462 -12.89 13.55 -17.50
C ASN A 462 -12.95 14.66 -18.56
N VAL A 463 -12.43 15.85 -18.31
CA VAL A 463 -12.24 16.87 -19.37
C VAL A 463 -11.14 16.44 -20.35
N TYR A 464 -10.06 15.82 -19.88
CA TYR A 464 -9.05 15.22 -20.77
C TYR A 464 -9.60 14.02 -21.57
N ASP A 465 -10.51 13.24 -20.97
CA ASP A 465 -11.25 12.13 -21.60
C ASP A 465 -12.42 12.60 -22.49
N LYS A 466 -12.57 13.91 -22.73
CA LYS A 466 -13.67 14.50 -23.53
C LYS A 466 -15.08 14.15 -23.01
N LYS A 467 -15.19 13.85 -21.71
CA LYS A 467 -16.41 13.52 -20.96
C LYS A 467 -16.78 14.67 -20.03
N THR A 468 -17.01 15.86 -20.59
CA THR A 468 -17.18 17.10 -19.81
C THR A 468 -18.41 17.06 -18.87
N ALA A 469 -19.42 16.22 -19.10
CA ALA A 469 -20.64 16.16 -18.28
C ALA A 469 -20.37 15.37 -17.01
N GLU A 470 -19.67 14.25 -17.15
CA GLU A 470 -19.13 13.48 -16.05
C GLU A 470 -18.17 14.36 -15.25
N GLY A 471 -17.26 15.07 -15.92
CA GLY A 471 -16.36 16.03 -15.27
C GLY A 471 -17.11 17.09 -14.46
N TYR A 472 -18.18 17.64 -15.01
CA TYR A 472 -19.01 18.66 -14.36
C TYR A 472 -19.74 18.09 -13.13
N ARG A 473 -20.27 16.86 -13.22
CA ARG A 473 -20.87 16.16 -12.07
C ARG A 473 -19.86 15.95 -10.95
N PHE A 474 -18.64 15.53 -11.27
CA PHE A 474 -17.57 15.37 -10.28
C PHE A 474 -17.13 16.70 -9.66
N ALA A 475 -17.05 17.78 -10.44
CA ALA A 475 -16.70 19.09 -9.92
C ALA A 475 -17.76 19.62 -8.92
N LYS A 476 -19.05 19.43 -9.24
CA LYS A 476 -20.14 19.75 -8.31
C LYS A 476 -20.09 18.90 -7.05
N ALA A 477 -19.81 17.61 -7.18
CA ALA A 477 -19.63 16.73 -6.02
C ALA A 477 -18.45 17.17 -5.15
N ALA A 478 -17.33 17.60 -5.75
CA ALA A 478 -16.16 18.10 -5.00
C ALA A 478 -16.50 19.34 -4.16
N VAL A 479 -17.21 20.31 -4.75
CA VAL A 479 -17.67 21.51 -4.04
C VAL A 479 -18.69 21.18 -2.96
N ALA A 480 -19.60 20.23 -3.20
CA ALA A 480 -20.56 19.79 -2.20
C ALA A 480 -19.88 19.07 -1.02
N ALA A 481 -18.87 18.25 -1.31
CA ALA A 481 -18.11 17.52 -0.30
C ALA A 481 -17.27 18.45 0.58
N SER A 482 -16.68 19.49 0.00
CA SER A 482 -15.96 20.52 0.76
C SER A 482 -16.14 21.92 0.15
N PRO A 483 -17.14 22.69 0.64
CA PRO A 483 -17.39 24.05 0.15
C PRO A 483 -16.24 25.02 0.42
N GLY A 484 -15.36 24.72 1.38
CA GLY A 484 -14.19 25.52 1.72
C GLY A 484 -12.93 25.17 0.92
N TYR A 485 -13.02 24.26 -0.06
CA TYR A 485 -11.87 23.81 -0.83
C TYR A 485 -11.71 24.60 -2.15
N PRO A 486 -10.69 25.48 -2.27
CA PRO A 486 -10.58 26.39 -3.41
C PRO A 486 -10.43 25.68 -4.76
N ALA A 487 -9.68 24.58 -4.82
CA ALA A 487 -9.43 23.88 -6.07
C ALA A 487 -10.71 23.24 -6.66
N GLY A 488 -11.62 22.77 -5.81
CA GLY A 488 -12.92 22.26 -6.24
C GLY A 488 -13.73 23.33 -6.97
N HIS A 489 -13.78 24.55 -6.42
CA HIS A 489 -14.44 25.69 -7.05
C HIS A 489 -13.74 26.14 -8.34
N TYR A 490 -12.41 26.20 -8.34
CA TYR A 490 -11.64 26.62 -9.52
C TYR A 490 -11.82 25.63 -10.69
N VAL A 491 -11.84 24.34 -10.39
CA VAL A 491 -12.13 23.30 -11.39
C VAL A 491 -13.59 23.31 -11.80
N LEU A 492 -14.55 23.55 -10.89
CA LEU A 492 -15.96 23.73 -11.28
C LEU A 492 -16.11 24.89 -12.26
N ALA A 493 -15.45 26.03 -12.01
CA ALA A 493 -15.46 27.16 -12.94
C ALA A 493 -14.95 26.78 -14.34
N MET A 494 -13.82 26.05 -14.41
CA MET A 494 -13.28 25.52 -15.66
C MET A 494 -14.30 24.61 -16.38
N VAL A 495 -14.77 23.54 -15.72
CA VAL A 495 -15.62 22.54 -16.39
C VAL A 495 -16.97 23.14 -16.79
N ALA A 496 -17.56 23.98 -15.92
CA ALA A 496 -18.82 24.65 -16.19
C ALA A 496 -18.70 25.57 -17.42
N SER A 497 -17.61 26.32 -17.58
CA SER A 497 -17.40 27.17 -18.75
C SER A 497 -17.24 26.38 -20.06
N ILE A 498 -16.58 25.22 -20.01
CA ILE A 498 -16.51 24.31 -21.17
C ILE A 498 -17.91 23.78 -21.49
N ARG A 499 -18.68 23.34 -20.49
CA ARG A 499 -20.05 22.83 -20.69
C ARG A 499 -21.01 23.90 -21.18
N GLU A 500 -20.91 25.13 -20.70
CA GLU A 500 -21.65 26.27 -21.25
C GLU A 500 -21.36 26.42 -22.75
N SER A 501 -20.08 26.41 -23.13
CA SER A 501 -19.66 26.59 -24.51
C SER A 501 -20.18 25.47 -25.42
N GLU A 502 -20.14 24.22 -24.95
CA GLU A 502 -20.69 23.05 -25.68
C GLU A 502 -22.21 23.16 -25.86
N LEU A 503 -22.96 23.62 -24.86
CA LEU A 503 -24.41 23.83 -24.95
C LEU A 503 -24.76 24.97 -25.90
N ARG A 504 -23.99 26.07 -25.89
CA ARG A 504 -24.17 27.16 -26.87
C ARG A 504 -23.87 26.69 -28.29
N ALA A 505 -22.83 25.87 -28.48
CA ALA A 505 -22.52 25.27 -29.76
C ALA A 505 -23.64 24.33 -30.25
N ALA A 506 -24.26 23.57 -29.34
CA ALA A 506 -25.42 22.73 -29.67
C ALA A 506 -26.64 23.56 -30.12
N ALA A 507 -26.94 24.65 -29.40
CA ALA A 507 -27.99 25.59 -29.80
C ALA A 507 -27.70 26.21 -31.20
N GLU A 508 -26.46 26.59 -31.43
CA GLU A 508 -26.01 27.16 -32.70
C GLU A 508 -26.12 26.15 -33.86
N ALA A 509 -25.79 24.88 -33.61
CA ALA A 509 -25.92 23.81 -34.60
C ALA A 509 -27.38 23.62 -35.06
N ILE A 510 -28.36 23.72 -34.14
CA ILE A 510 -29.78 23.71 -34.49
C ILE A 510 -30.12 24.90 -35.40
N ARG A 511 -29.65 26.10 -35.04
CA ARG A 511 -29.87 27.33 -35.80
C ARG A 511 -29.33 27.22 -37.23
N THR A 512 -28.09 26.74 -37.39
CA THR A 512 -27.43 26.62 -38.70
C THR A 512 -27.91 25.44 -39.53
N GLY A 513 -28.42 24.37 -38.89
CA GLY A 513 -28.95 23.19 -39.56
C GLY A 513 -30.39 23.35 -40.06
N ALA A 514 -31.04 24.48 -39.78
CA ALA A 514 -32.42 24.73 -40.18
C ALA A 514 -32.54 24.95 -41.70
N THR A 515 -33.42 24.18 -42.35
CA THR A 515 -33.70 24.30 -43.78
C THR A 515 -34.21 25.70 -44.12
N GLY A 516 -33.50 26.41 -45.01
CA GLY A 516 -33.85 27.78 -45.39
C GLY A 516 -33.73 28.80 -44.25
N GLY A 517 -33.05 28.45 -43.14
CA GLY A 517 -32.90 29.31 -41.96
C GLY A 517 -34.15 29.43 -41.09
N VAL A 518 -35.18 28.61 -41.31
CA VAL A 518 -36.45 28.66 -40.56
C VAL A 518 -36.54 27.49 -39.58
N LEU A 519 -36.60 27.80 -38.29
CA LEU A 519 -36.73 26.81 -37.22
C LEU A 519 -38.18 26.35 -37.01
N THR A 520 -38.40 25.05 -36.98
CA THR A 520 -39.65 24.44 -36.50
C THR A 520 -39.89 24.78 -35.02
N SER A 521 -41.13 24.63 -34.54
CA SER A 521 -41.44 24.85 -33.12
C SER A 521 -40.64 23.94 -32.19
N SER A 522 -40.41 22.68 -32.59
CA SER A 522 -39.61 21.71 -31.84
C SER A 522 -38.14 22.16 -31.75
N GLN A 523 -37.55 22.53 -32.88
CA GLN A 523 -36.16 23.02 -32.93
C GLN A 523 -35.96 24.30 -32.12
N ARG A 524 -36.93 25.23 -32.14
CA ARG A 524 -36.91 26.42 -31.28
C ARG A 524 -36.91 26.05 -29.81
N GLN A 525 -37.82 25.15 -29.39
CA GLN A 525 -37.92 24.72 -28.01
C GLN A 525 -36.63 24.03 -27.53
N GLU A 526 -36.04 23.16 -28.35
CA GLU A 526 -34.77 22.49 -28.04
C GLU A 526 -33.62 23.49 -27.91
N MET A 527 -33.49 24.41 -28.88
CA MET A 527 -32.49 25.47 -28.88
C MET A 527 -32.62 26.38 -27.63
N ASP A 528 -33.83 26.81 -27.31
CA ASP A 528 -34.11 27.64 -26.13
C ASP A 528 -33.75 26.89 -24.83
N GLY A 529 -34.00 25.58 -24.76
CA GLY A 529 -33.59 24.73 -23.65
C GLY A 529 -32.07 24.67 -23.46
N TYR A 530 -31.31 24.53 -24.55
CA TYR A 530 -29.84 24.60 -24.51
C TYR A 530 -29.36 25.98 -24.05
N LEU A 531 -29.91 27.07 -24.58
CA LEU A 531 -29.51 28.44 -24.21
C LEU A 531 -29.84 28.77 -22.75
N GLN A 532 -30.99 28.34 -22.26
CA GLN A 532 -31.38 28.51 -20.86
C GLN A 532 -30.42 27.76 -19.93
N THR A 533 -30.11 26.50 -20.26
CA THR A 533 -29.17 25.68 -19.49
C THR A 533 -27.76 26.27 -19.52
N ALA A 534 -27.30 26.71 -20.69
CA ALA A 534 -26.00 27.36 -20.86
C ALA A 534 -25.88 28.62 -20.01
N SER A 535 -26.90 29.48 -20.01
CA SER A 535 -26.93 30.70 -19.19
C SER A 535 -26.82 30.40 -17.69
N ALA A 536 -27.56 29.39 -17.21
CA ALA A 536 -27.49 28.97 -15.81
C ALA A 536 -26.09 28.43 -15.43
N ILE A 537 -25.49 27.60 -16.29
CA ILE A 537 -24.15 27.05 -16.07
C ILE A 537 -23.07 28.13 -16.16
N GLY A 538 -23.18 29.09 -17.09
CA GLY A 538 -22.25 30.21 -17.19
C GLY A 538 -22.25 31.09 -15.93
N LYS A 539 -23.42 31.30 -15.32
CA LYS A 539 -23.51 31.96 -14.01
C LYS A 539 -22.83 31.15 -12.91
N GLU A 540 -23.06 29.84 -12.87
CA GLU A 540 -22.39 28.94 -11.91
C GLU A 540 -20.86 28.98 -12.07
N ALA A 541 -20.37 29.01 -13.31
CA ALA A 541 -18.94 29.12 -13.59
C ALA A 541 -18.33 30.41 -13.02
N ALA A 542 -19.02 31.55 -13.21
CA ALA A 542 -18.58 32.84 -12.68
C ALA A 542 -18.62 32.89 -11.14
N ASP A 543 -19.67 32.33 -10.53
CA ASP A 543 -19.83 32.29 -9.07
C ASP A 543 -18.80 31.36 -8.42
N ALA A 544 -18.53 30.19 -9.01
CA ALA A 544 -17.48 29.27 -8.56
C ALA A 544 -16.09 29.92 -8.66
N ASN A 545 -15.79 30.63 -9.76
CA ASN A 545 -14.51 31.31 -9.92
C ASN A 545 -14.30 32.42 -8.87
N ARG A 546 -15.35 33.20 -8.58
CA ARG A 546 -15.32 34.22 -7.53
C ARG A 546 -15.06 33.60 -6.16
N THR A 547 -15.80 32.53 -5.84
CA THR A 547 -15.64 31.80 -4.58
C THR A 547 -14.23 31.23 -4.42
N ALA A 548 -13.66 30.68 -5.49
CA ALA A 548 -12.28 30.19 -5.48
C ALA A 548 -11.27 31.29 -5.13
N GLY A 549 -11.45 32.51 -5.66
CA GLY A 549 -10.63 33.67 -5.35
C GLY A 549 -10.83 34.25 -3.94
N GLU A 550 -12.03 34.09 -3.36
CA GLU A 550 -12.31 34.46 -1.97
C GLU A 550 -11.63 33.49 -0.98
N LEU A 551 -11.64 32.20 -1.31
CA LEU A 551 -11.03 31.14 -0.50
C LEU A 551 -9.50 31.09 -0.62
N ASP A 552 -8.94 31.35 -1.81
CA ASP A 552 -7.50 31.50 -2.02
C ASP A 552 -7.17 32.87 -2.61
N LYS A 553 -6.98 33.84 -1.70
CA LYS A 553 -6.65 35.21 -2.06
C LYS A 553 -5.24 35.36 -2.64
N THR A 554 -4.34 34.43 -2.35
CA THR A 554 -2.93 34.53 -2.75
C THR A 554 -2.78 34.18 -4.22
N TYR A 555 -3.44 33.11 -4.65
CA TYR A 555 -3.23 32.54 -5.98
C TYR A 555 -4.40 32.76 -6.93
N LEU A 556 -5.63 32.93 -6.44
CA LEU A 556 -6.84 32.96 -7.28
C LEU A 556 -7.62 34.27 -7.28
N ALA A 557 -7.41 35.17 -6.31
CA ALA A 557 -8.14 36.44 -6.27
C ALA A 557 -7.99 37.24 -7.57
N GLY A 558 -9.14 37.68 -8.11
CA GLY A 558 -9.19 38.48 -9.34
C GLY A 558 -8.84 37.74 -10.63
N ARG A 559 -8.55 36.43 -10.59
CA ARG A 559 -8.30 35.65 -11.80
C ARG A 559 -9.57 35.46 -12.63
N VAL A 560 -9.40 35.37 -13.94
CA VAL A 560 -10.46 34.96 -14.87
C VAL A 560 -10.76 33.46 -14.72
N ILE A 561 -11.87 33.01 -15.30
CA ILE A 561 -12.22 31.60 -15.36
C ILE A 561 -11.06 30.81 -15.99
N PRO A 562 -10.56 29.75 -15.34
CA PRO A 562 -9.39 29.00 -15.79
C PRO A 562 -9.59 28.24 -17.09
N THR A 563 -8.51 28.12 -17.86
CA THR A 563 -8.40 27.07 -18.87
C THR A 563 -8.19 25.70 -18.22
N LYS A 564 -8.27 24.63 -19.04
CA LYS A 564 -7.92 23.27 -18.61
C LYS A 564 -6.51 23.17 -18.03
N GLN A 565 -5.55 23.87 -18.61
CA GLN A 565 -4.16 23.86 -18.15
C GLN A 565 -4.00 24.61 -16.83
N ASP A 566 -4.63 25.79 -16.69
CA ASP A 566 -4.57 26.60 -15.47
C ASP A 566 -5.15 25.83 -14.27
N ALA A 567 -6.33 25.22 -14.45
CA ALA A 567 -6.99 24.47 -13.39
C ALA A 567 -6.19 23.23 -12.96
N ASN A 568 -5.66 22.48 -13.93
CA ASN A 568 -4.81 21.32 -13.64
C ASN A 568 -3.52 21.73 -12.92
N GLN A 569 -2.86 22.79 -13.37
CA GLN A 569 -1.64 23.30 -12.75
C GLN A 569 -1.90 23.79 -11.33
N TYR A 570 -3.00 24.52 -11.11
CA TYR A 570 -3.39 24.96 -9.78
C TYR A 570 -3.67 23.76 -8.85
N PHE A 571 -4.45 22.78 -9.32
CA PHE A 571 -4.72 21.57 -8.54
C PHE A 571 -3.43 20.83 -8.16
N LEU A 572 -2.51 20.66 -9.11
CA LEU A 572 -1.23 20.00 -8.89
C LEU A 572 -0.35 20.73 -7.88
N TYR A 573 -0.43 22.05 -7.72
CA TYR A 573 0.46 22.77 -6.79
C TYR A 573 -0.21 23.17 -5.47
N HIS A 574 -1.50 23.47 -5.51
CA HIS A 574 -2.24 24.08 -4.41
C HIS A 574 -3.48 23.27 -3.99
N GLY A 575 -3.88 22.26 -4.77
CA GLY A 575 -4.98 21.36 -4.46
C GLY A 575 -4.61 20.16 -3.56
N ARG A 576 -3.34 19.97 -3.21
CA ARG A 576 -2.96 18.88 -2.30
C ARG A 576 -3.50 19.12 -0.89
N VAL A 577 -4.22 18.13 -0.36
CA VAL A 577 -4.69 18.13 1.03
C VAL A 577 -3.53 17.81 1.97
N PRO A 578 -3.53 18.34 3.21
CA PRO A 578 -2.49 18.01 4.20
C PRO A 578 -2.52 16.53 4.58
N LEU A 579 -1.36 15.87 4.57
CA LEU A 579 -1.18 14.50 5.04
C LEU A 579 -0.15 14.46 6.17
N LEU A 580 -0.62 14.22 7.39
CA LEU A 580 0.20 14.16 8.58
C LEU A 580 -0.07 12.84 9.30
N VAL A 581 0.92 12.36 10.03
CA VAL A 581 0.67 11.37 11.07
C VAL A 581 -0.36 11.97 12.04
N PRO A 582 -1.47 11.26 12.35
CA PRO A 582 -2.52 11.80 13.21
C PRO A 582 -2.02 12.02 14.64
N PRO A 583 -2.66 12.94 15.41
CA PRO A 583 -2.30 13.17 16.80
C PRO A 583 -2.55 11.92 17.65
N LYS A 584 -1.73 11.73 18.70
CA LYS A 584 -1.81 10.59 19.61
C LYS A 584 -2.88 10.73 20.67
#